data_AF-A0A1Q8VN19-F1
#
_entry.id   AF-A0A1Q8VN19-F1
#
_cell.length_a   1.000
_cell.length_b   1.000
_cell.length_c   1.000
_cell.angle_alpha   90.00
_cell.angle_beta   90.00
_cell.angle_gamma   90.00
#
_symmetry.space_group_name_H-M   'P 1'
#
loop_
_entity.id
_entity.type
_entity.pdbx_description
1 polymer ?
#
loop_
_entity_poly.entity_id
_entity_poly.type
_entity_poly.pdbx_seq_one_letter_code
_entity_poly.pdbx_strand_id
1 'polypeptide(L)'
;MALACTLAPSVLADPVDQSDIDRSKASERSTSTSIASLEAQLAQESSNLEDAQIKAQVANEDYLAAVDEFNTATKDAQTAQANADAAASSTASARADLGSIVVQTYQESGNPLDPLTPYLTSESLADLADADVALTRAGEKNNAKVQNVEALETVATSMQAIADQKVKAKEDAKTSAATAKSDAETAAGDAQNAVATTRTNRQNLITQLAAQRNTTVELETKYQNQVEAERKAREEAAAQAAAKAASEKASAERAQKQAEQATAQPQESTPAPQEQSSQPSPGHRASAQEPATTSQPEPEAVDEEEAAPAPSPEPAPSSEPAPAPEPAPSRSGNAASTAISAAMGYIGTPYVWAGESASGLDCSGLTMVSYAAAGVYLTHSSRVQYGEGDQVPLDAAQPGDLVFWSSDGSQSGIYHVAIYLGDDTMIEAPTFGMTVRVTSMRYSGVMPYAVRL
;
A
#
# COMPACT_ATOMS: atom_id res chain seq x y z
N MET A 1 69.41 -43.14 -78.05
CA MET A 1 69.08 -43.09 -76.60
C MET A 1 69.70 -41.84 -76.01
N ALA A 2 68.89 -40.81 -75.74
CA ALA A 2 69.27 -39.67 -74.93
C ALA A 2 68.20 -39.55 -73.83
N LEU A 3 68.55 -39.95 -72.62
CA LEU A 3 67.69 -39.95 -71.45
C LEU A 3 67.73 -38.53 -70.86
N ALA A 4 66.70 -37.72 -71.10
CA ALA A 4 66.55 -36.41 -70.48
C ALA A 4 66.08 -36.63 -69.02
N CYS A 5 66.99 -36.43 -68.08
CA CYS A 5 66.69 -36.46 -66.64
C CYS A 5 66.06 -35.13 -66.24
N THR A 6 64.76 -35.11 -65.97
CA THR A 6 64.06 -33.97 -65.40
C THR A 6 64.44 -33.82 -63.93
N LEU A 7 65.24 -32.81 -63.60
CA LEU A 7 65.50 -32.38 -62.22
C LEU A 7 64.23 -31.73 -61.65
N ALA A 8 63.60 -32.38 -60.69
CA ALA A 8 62.59 -31.74 -59.85
C ALA A 8 63.30 -30.78 -58.87
N PRO A 9 62.84 -29.53 -58.72
CA PRO A 9 63.38 -28.64 -57.70
C PRO A 9 63.03 -29.18 -56.31
N SER A 10 64.07 -29.48 -55.52
CA SER A 10 63.95 -29.72 -54.08
C SER A 10 63.51 -28.43 -53.41
N VAL A 11 62.24 -28.35 -53.00
CA VAL A 11 61.77 -27.29 -52.11
C VAL A 11 62.41 -27.56 -50.74
N LEU A 12 63.45 -26.80 -50.40
CA LEU A 12 63.99 -26.77 -49.05
C LEU A 12 62.93 -26.12 -48.14
N ALA A 13 62.51 -26.81 -47.09
CA ALA A 13 61.64 -26.24 -46.08
C ALA A 13 62.34 -25.05 -45.39
N ASP A 14 61.61 -23.96 -45.16
CA ASP A 14 62.11 -22.78 -44.45
C ASP A 14 62.57 -23.18 -43.03
N PRO A 15 63.70 -22.67 -42.51
CA PRO A 15 64.16 -23.00 -41.17
C PRO A 15 63.23 -22.38 -40.12
N VAL A 16 62.77 -23.21 -39.16
CA VAL A 16 62.00 -22.76 -38.01
C VAL A 16 62.90 -21.98 -37.05
N ASP A 17 62.50 -20.76 -36.65
CA ASP A 17 63.29 -19.90 -35.77
C ASP A 17 62.51 -19.32 -34.57
N GLN A 18 63.17 -18.51 -33.74
CA GLN A 18 62.57 -17.89 -32.55
C GLN A 18 61.37 -16.99 -32.89
N SER A 19 61.34 -16.40 -34.10
CA SER A 19 60.23 -15.56 -34.56
C SER A 19 58.94 -16.36 -34.81
N ASP A 20 59.05 -17.65 -35.18
CA ASP A 20 57.90 -18.54 -35.30
C ASP A 20 57.26 -18.80 -33.93
N ILE A 21 58.10 -19.03 -32.91
CA ILE A 21 57.66 -19.23 -31.51
C ILE A 21 56.98 -17.96 -30.99
N ASP A 22 57.58 -16.79 -31.24
CA ASP A 22 57.02 -15.52 -30.76
C ASP A 22 55.71 -15.16 -31.46
N ARG A 23 55.59 -15.45 -32.78
CA ARG A 23 54.31 -15.33 -33.52
C ARG A 23 53.24 -16.26 -32.99
N SER A 24 53.58 -17.52 -32.69
CA SER A 24 52.66 -18.48 -32.08
C SER A 24 52.15 -17.99 -30.72
N LYS A 25 53.05 -17.57 -29.82
CA LYS A 25 52.67 -17.00 -28.51
C LYS A 25 51.84 -15.73 -28.63
N ALA A 26 52.11 -14.89 -29.63
CA ALA A 26 51.30 -13.69 -29.88
C ALA A 26 49.87 -14.06 -30.34
N SER A 27 49.75 -15.08 -31.21
CA SER A 27 48.45 -15.62 -31.65
C SER A 27 47.64 -16.23 -30.51
N GLU A 28 48.29 -16.98 -29.61
CA GLU A 28 47.65 -17.52 -28.40
C GLU A 28 47.12 -16.40 -27.48
N ARG A 29 47.92 -15.37 -27.21
CA ARG A 29 47.49 -14.21 -26.41
C ARG A 29 46.33 -13.45 -27.05
N SER A 30 46.36 -13.30 -28.37
CA SER A 30 45.27 -12.67 -29.13
C SER A 30 43.96 -13.45 -28.98
N THR A 31 44.03 -14.79 -29.12
CA THR A 31 42.87 -15.68 -28.94
C THR A 31 42.33 -15.60 -27.51
N SER A 32 43.20 -15.65 -26.49
CA SER A 32 42.79 -15.52 -25.10
C SER A 32 42.07 -14.19 -24.81
N THR A 33 42.58 -13.08 -25.36
CA THR A 33 41.95 -11.76 -25.21
C THR A 33 40.59 -11.72 -25.92
N SER A 34 40.47 -12.34 -27.09
CA SER A 34 39.19 -12.40 -27.81
C SER A 34 38.14 -13.23 -27.07
N ILE A 35 38.52 -14.37 -26.47
CA ILE A 35 37.61 -15.19 -25.65
C ILE A 35 37.09 -14.35 -24.48
N ALA A 36 37.98 -13.67 -23.76
CA ALA A 36 37.58 -12.83 -22.63
C ALA A 36 36.62 -11.69 -23.05
N SER A 37 36.82 -11.10 -24.23
CA SER A 37 35.91 -10.08 -24.79
C SER A 37 34.52 -10.66 -25.11
N LEU A 38 34.45 -11.87 -25.67
CA LEU A 38 33.18 -12.54 -25.96
C LEU A 38 32.43 -12.92 -24.67
N GLU A 39 33.13 -13.39 -23.64
CA GLU A 39 32.54 -13.68 -22.33
C GLU A 39 32.03 -12.42 -21.63
N ALA A 40 32.78 -11.31 -21.72
CA ALA A 40 32.33 -10.01 -21.21
C ALA A 40 31.06 -9.52 -21.93
N GLN A 41 30.98 -9.70 -23.26
CA GLN A 41 29.78 -9.37 -24.03
C GLN A 41 28.59 -10.25 -23.61
N LEU A 42 28.78 -11.55 -23.37
CA LEU A 42 27.71 -12.42 -22.87
C LEU A 42 27.16 -11.97 -21.51
N ALA A 43 28.05 -11.58 -20.59
CA ALA A 43 27.65 -11.04 -19.30
C ALA A 43 26.89 -9.72 -19.46
N GLN A 44 27.37 -8.82 -20.33
CA GLN A 44 26.71 -7.54 -20.62
C GLN A 44 25.32 -7.72 -21.22
N GLU A 45 25.14 -8.65 -22.16
CA GLU A 45 23.83 -8.95 -22.76
C GLU A 45 22.82 -9.45 -21.71
N SER A 46 23.30 -10.21 -20.72
CA SER A 46 22.46 -10.69 -19.61
C SER A 46 22.05 -9.54 -18.69
N SER A 47 22.98 -8.64 -18.37
CA SER A 47 22.70 -7.42 -17.58
C SER A 47 21.73 -6.49 -18.30
N ASN A 48 21.92 -6.25 -19.61
CA ASN A 48 21.04 -5.38 -20.39
C ASN A 48 19.60 -5.89 -20.43
N LEU A 49 19.42 -7.21 -20.51
CA LEU A 49 18.11 -7.85 -20.46
C LEU A 49 17.44 -7.64 -19.10
N GLU A 50 18.18 -7.87 -18.02
CA GLU A 50 17.70 -7.68 -16.65
C GLU A 50 17.29 -6.21 -16.41
N ASP A 51 18.12 -5.26 -16.84
CA ASP A 51 17.81 -3.83 -16.74
C ASP A 51 16.54 -3.44 -17.51
N ALA A 52 16.35 -3.98 -18.72
CA ALA A 52 15.16 -3.73 -19.52
C ALA A 52 13.90 -4.30 -18.85
N GLN A 53 14.00 -5.49 -18.27
CA GLN A 53 12.90 -6.13 -17.54
C GLN A 53 12.53 -5.36 -16.27
N ILE A 54 13.53 -4.95 -15.47
CA ILE A 54 13.30 -4.14 -14.26
C ILE A 54 12.69 -2.79 -14.63
N LYS A 55 13.18 -2.11 -15.68
CA LYS A 55 12.59 -0.85 -16.15
C LYS A 55 11.12 -0.99 -16.52
N ALA A 56 10.76 -2.07 -17.21
CA ALA A 56 9.38 -2.34 -17.57
C ALA A 56 8.49 -2.62 -16.34
N GLN A 57 9.03 -3.31 -15.33
CA GLN A 57 8.33 -3.54 -14.07
C GLN A 57 8.15 -2.26 -13.25
N VAL A 58 9.19 -1.41 -13.16
CA VAL A 58 9.12 -0.10 -12.50
C VAL A 58 8.06 0.78 -13.17
N ALA A 59 8.09 0.87 -14.51
CA ALA A 59 7.11 1.67 -15.24
C ALA A 59 5.68 1.10 -15.12
N ASN A 60 5.53 -0.22 -15.03
CA ASN A 60 4.24 -0.84 -14.71
C ASN A 60 3.74 -0.38 -13.33
N GLU A 61 4.60 -0.38 -12.31
CA GLU A 61 4.22 0.05 -10.97
C GLU A 61 3.97 1.56 -10.86
N ASP A 62 4.65 2.39 -11.66
CA ASP A 62 4.30 3.80 -11.83
C ASP A 62 2.88 3.96 -12.40
N TYR A 63 2.55 3.19 -13.44
CA TYR A 63 1.22 3.18 -14.06
C TYR A 63 0.14 2.72 -13.07
N LEU A 64 0.36 1.60 -12.41
CA LEU A 64 -0.59 1.00 -11.47
C LEU A 64 -0.84 1.91 -10.25
N ALA A 65 0.20 2.53 -9.70
CA ALA A 65 0.06 3.53 -8.64
C ALA A 65 -0.73 4.77 -9.11
N ALA A 66 -0.48 5.25 -10.34
CA ALA A 66 -1.23 6.37 -10.90
C ALA A 66 -2.71 6.03 -11.16
N VAL A 67 -3.02 4.78 -11.53
CA VAL A 67 -4.40 4.29 -11.66
C VAL A 67 -5.09 4.26 -10.29
N ASP A 68 -4.42 3.79 -9.25
CA ASP A 68 -4.96 3.82 -7.89
C ASP A 68 -5.24 5.25 -7.40
N GLU A 69 -4.30 6.17 -7.64
CA GLU A 69 -4.47 7.59 -7.33
C GLU A 69 -5.67 8.20 -8.09
N PHE A 70 -5.83 7.86 -9.37
CA PHE A 70 -6.99 8.29 -10.16
C PHE A 70 -8.32 7.74 -9.62
N ASN A 71 -8.34 6.47 -9.19
CA ASN A 71 -9.52 5.86 -8.59
C ASN A 71 -9.87 6.52 -7.25
N THR A 72 -8.86 6.80 -6.42
CA THR A 72 -9.01 7.51 -5.15
C THR A 72 -9.52 8.93 -5.37
N ALA A 73 -8.90 9.69 -6.28
CA ALA A 73 -9.34 11.04 -6.63
C ALA A 73 -10.76 11.07 -7.21
N THR A 74 -11.18 10.02 -7.92
CA THR A 74 -12.55 9.87 -8.41
C THR A 74 -13.55 9.70 -7.26
N LYS A 75 -13.26 8.84 -6.28
CA LYS A 75 -14.10 8.65 -5.08
C LYS A 75 -14.17 9.93 -4.23
N ASP A 76 -13.04 10.61 -4.08
CA ASP A 76 -12.95 11.89 -3.38
C ASP A 76 -13.81 12.97 -4.05
N ALA A 77 -13.73 13.09 -5.38
CA ALA A 77 -14.53 14.05 -6.13
C ALA A 77 -16.04 13.75 -6.03
N GLN A 78 -16.43 12.47 -6.09
CA GLN A 78 -17.82 12.06 -5.89
C GLN A 78 -18.32 12.41 -4.48
N THR A 79 -17.53 12.11 -3.45
CA THR A 79 -17.87 12.41 -2.05
C THR A 79 -17.97 13.92 -1.83
N ALA A 80 -17.02 14.69 -2.34
CA ALA A 80 -17.03 16.15 -2.22
C ALA A 80 -18.24 16.77 -2.94
N GLN A 81 -18.60 16.28 -4.13
CA GLN A 81 -19.79 16.75 -4.84
C GLN A 81 -21.08 16.41 -4.09
N ALA A 82 -21.20 15.19 -3.55
CA ALA A 82 -22.37 14.82 -2.73
C ALA A 82 -22.53 15.73 -1.51
N ASN A 83 -21.42 16.11 -0.86
CA ASN A 83 -21.44 17.05 0.26
C ASN A 83 -21.84 18.47 -0.17
N ALA A 84 -21.36 18.93 -1.34
CA ALA A 84 -21.75 20.22 -1.91
C ALA A 84 -23.26 20.25 -2.24
N ASP A 85 -23.79 19.20 -2.85
CA ASP A 85 -25.21 19.06 -3.19
C ASP A 85 -26.08 19.06 -1.92
N ALA A 86 -25.65 18.36 -0.86
CA ALA A 86 -26.34 18.35 0.43
C ALA A 86 -26.36 19.73 1.10
N ALA A 87 -25.26 20.48 1.03
CA ALA A 87 -25.18 21.84 1.56
C ALA A 87 -26.06 22.82 0.75
N ALA A 88 -26.08 22.68 -0.58
CA ALA A 88 -26.95 23.47 -1.45
C ALA A 88 -28.43 23.18 -1.17
N SER A 89 -28.80 21.91 -1.00
CA SER A 89 -30.16 21.49 -0.62
C SER A 89 -30.59 22.09 0.73
N SER A 90 -29.71 22.03 1.73
CA SER A 90 -29.96 22.62 3.06
C SER A 90 -30.18 24.14 2.98
N THR A 91 -29.40 24.83 2.14
CA THR A 91 -29.55 26.27 1.88
C THR A 91 -30.89 26.57 1.21
N ALA A 92 -31.30 25.75 0.23
CA ALA A 92 -32.59 25.90 -0.45
C ALA A 92 -33.77 25.70 0.50
N SER A 93 -33.72 24.69 1.38
CA SER A 93 -34.72 24.47 2.43
C SER A 93 -34.79 25.65 3.40
N ALA A 94 -33.65 26.16 3.87
CA ALA A 94 -33.64 27.33 4.76
C ALA A 94 -34.20 28.61 4.10
N ARG A 95 -33.95 28.80 2.80
CA ARG A 95 -34.55 29.90 2.01
C ARG A 95 -36.06 29.75 1.85
N ALA A 96 -36.55 28.54 1.59
CA ALA A 96 -37.98 28.26 1.49
C ALA A 96 -38.69 28.52 2.84
N ASP A 97 -38.07 28.11 3.95
CA ASP A 97 -38.56 28.35 5.31
C ASP A 97 -38.58 29.83 5.70
N LEU A 98 -37.62 30.62 5.21
CA LEU A 98 -37.64 32.08 5.38
C LEU A 98 -38.75 32.71 4.51
N GLY A 99 -38.91 32.24 3.27
CA GLY A 99 -39.93 32.71 2.35
C GLY A 99 -41.36 32.46 2.84
N SER A 100 -41.62 31.30 3.44
CA SER A 100 -42.95 30.98 4.01
C SER A 100 -43.35 31.92 5.14
N ILE A 101 -42.40 32.36 5.97
CA ILE A 101 -42.64 33.36 7.04
C ILE A 101 -43.00 34.72 6.45
N VAL A 102 -42.29 35.16 5.41
CA VAL A 102 -42.59 36.44 4.75
C VAL A 102 -43.99 36.41 4.13
N VAL A 103 -44.35 35.32 3.47
CA VAL A 103 -45.68 35.14 2.89
C VAL A 103 -46.77 35.08 3.95
N GLN A 104 -46.57 34.33 5.04
CA GLN A 104 -47.52 34.25 6.15
C GLN A 104 -47.72 35.62 6.80
N THR A 105 -46.63 36.35 7.08
CA THR A 105 -46.70 37.71 7.63
C THR A 105 -47.50 38.64 6.71
N TYR A 106 -47.30 38.55 5.39
CA TYR A 106 -48.01 39.39 4.42
C TYR A 106 -49.49 39.00 4.24
N GLN A 107 -49.82 37.70 4.30
CA GLN A 107 -51.19 37.20 4.17
C GLN A 107 -52.02 37.43 5.44
N GLU A 108 -51.42 37.34 6.62
CA GLU A 108 -52.05 37.67 7.90
C GLU A 108 -52.16 39.19 8.08
N SER A 109 -51.17 39.99 7.65
CA SER A 109 -51.19 41.46 7.76
C SER A 109 -51.96 42.15 6.62
N GLY A 110 -53.10 41.59 6.17
CA GLY A 110 -53.94 42.16 5.10
C GLY A 110 -54.36 43.63 5.33
N ASN A 111 -54.08 44.18 6.52
CA ASN A 111 -54.11 45.60 6.83
C ASN A 111 -52.72 46.05 7.39
N PRO A 112 -52.03 47.06 6.86
CA PRO A 112 -50.72 47.51 7.35
C PRO A 112 -50.74 48.09 8.79
N LEU A 113 -51.93 48.19 9.40
CA LEU A 113 -52.15 48.64 10.77
C LEU A 113 -52.41 47.47 11.73
N ASP A 114 -52.45 46.22 11.26
CA ASP A 114 -52.80 45.07 12.10
C ASP A 114 -51.77 44.71 13.20
N PRO A 115 -50.45 44.90 12.97
CA PRO A 115 -49.45 44.83 14.05
C PRO A 115 -49.63 45.92 15.12
N LEU A 116 -50.37 47.00 14.80
CA LEU A 116 -50.70 48.07 15.73
C LEU A 116 -52.05 47.84 16.42
N THR A 117 -52.87 46.87 15.98
CA THR A 117 -54.17 46.59 16.60
C THR A 117 -54.07 46.31 18.10
N PRO A 118 -53.11 45.51 18.62
CA PRO A 118 -52.91 45.33 20.06
C PRO A 118 -52.53 46.63 20.80
N TYR A 119 -51.85 47.55 20.12
CA TYR A 119 -51.53 48.89 20.65
C TYR A 119 -52.73 49.86 20.59
N LEU A 120 -53.69 49.58 19.71
CA LEU A 120 -54.91 50.38 19.54
C LEU A 120 -56.10 49.84 20.35
N THR A 121 -56.07 48.57 20.76
CA THR A 121 -57.16 47.88 21.47
C THR A 121 -56.77 47.35 22.85
N SER A 122 -55.54 47.54 23.33
CA SER A 122 -55.14 47.11 24.68
C SER A 122 -55.81 47.97 25.76
N GLU A 123 -56.53 47.32 26.67
CA GLU A 123 -57.19 47.99 27.80
C GLU A 123 -56.28 48.07 29.05
N SER A 124 -55.06 47.49 29.02
CA SER A 124 -54.11 47.50 30.14
C SER A 124 -52.63 47.64 29.71
N LEU A 125 -51.80 48.19 30.61
CA LEU A 125 -50.36 48.36 30.41
C LEU A 125 -49.58 47.02 30.38
N ALA A 126 -50.16 45.94 30.92
CA ALA A 126 -49.54 44.62 30.97
C ALA A 126 -49.63 43.91 29.60
N ASP A 127 -50.77 44.05 28.90
CA ASP A 127 -50.96 43.49 27.55
C ASP A 127 -50.00 44.11 26.51
N LEU A 128 -49.60 45.36 26.74
CA LEU A 128 -48.63 46.08 25.91
C LEU A 128 -47.20 45.51 26.05
N ALA A 129 -46.83 45.05 27.25
CA ALA A 129 -45.52 44.47 27.51
C ALA A 129 -45.38 43.06 26.89
N ASP A 130 -46.45 42.26 26.94
CA ASP A 130 -46.47 40.94 26.30
C ASP A 130 -46.42 41.05 24.75
N ALA A 131 -47.06 42.08 24.19
CA ALA A 131 -46.99 42.39 22.76
C ALA A 131 -45.58 42.82 22.31
N ASP A 132 -44.88 43.63 23.12
CA ASP A 132 -43.49 44.06 22.84
C ASP A 132 -42.49 42.89 22.89
N VAL A 133 -42.64 41.99 23.86
CA VAL A 133 -41.85 40.76 23.97
C VAL A 133 -42.10 39.82 22.78
N ALA A 134 -43.36 39.68 22.35
CA ALA A 134 -43.70 38.87 21.18
C ALA A 134 -43.11 39.43 19.89
N LEU A 135 -43.16 40.76 19.69
CA LEU A 135 -42.59 41.41 18.51
C LEU A 135 -41.05 41.31 18.49
N THR A 136 -40.41 41.51 19.64
CA THR A 136 -38.96 41.36 19.80
C THR A 136 -38.53 39.92 19.51
N ARG A 137 -39.21 38.92 20.09
CA ARG A 137 -38.92 37.50 19.80
C ARG A 137 -39.17 37.11 18.35
N ALA A 138 -40.21 37.65 17.71
CA ALA A 138 -40.46 37.44 16.29
C ALA A 138 -39.34 38.05 15.43
N GLY A 139 -38.87 39.26 15.78
CA GLY A 139 -37.73 39.91 15.16
C GLY A 139 -36.42 39.14 15.33
N GLU A 140 -36.12 38.67 16.54
CA GLU A 140 -34.95 37.86 16.85
C GLU A 140 -34.97 36.51 16.12
N LYS A 141 -36.12 35.83 16.07
CA LYS A 141 -36.30 34.56 15.35
C LYS A 141 -36.12 34.73 13.84
N ASN A 142 -36.61 35.83 13.28
CA ASN A 142 -36.44 36.14 11.85
C ASN A 142 -34.97 36.50 11.54
N ASN A 143 -34.32 37.26 12.41
CA ASN A 143 -32.89 37.57 12.29
C ASN A 143 -32.03 36.30 12.36
N ALA A 144 -32.33 35.37 13.28
CA ALA A 144 -31.64 34.09 13.38
C ALA A 144 -31.83 33.23 12.12
N LYS A 145 -33.01 33.24 11.49
CA LYS A 145 -33.25 32.52 10.22
C LYS A 145 -32.51 33.13 9.03
N VAL A 146 -32.42 34.46 8.94
CA VAL A 146 -31.60 35.14 7.94
C VAL A 146 -30.13 34.78 8.11
N GLN A 147 -29.60 34.89 9.34
CA GLN A 147 -28.23 34.49 9.66
C GLN A 147 -27.95 33.02 9.34
N ASN A 148 -28.92 32.13 9.59
CA ASN A 148 -28.81 30.73 9.24
C ASN A 148 -28.73 30.50 7.72
N VAL A 149 -29.52 31.22 6.92
CA VAL A 149 -29.42 31.17 5.45
C VAL A 149 -28.04 31.65 4.98
N GLU A 150 -27.54 32.77 5.50
CA GLU A 150 -26.23 33.32 5.15
C GLU A 150 -25.08 32.35 5.52
N ALA A 151 -25.18 31.71 6.69
CA ALA A 151 -24.22 30.69 7.13
C ALA A 151 -24.24 29.46 6.22
N LEU A 152 -25.43 28.93 5.89
CA LEU A 152 -25.58 27.78 4.99
C LEU A 152 -25.11 28.10 3.58
N GLU A 153 -25.35 29.30 3.07
CA GLU A 153 -24.85 29.75 1.76
C GLU A 153 -23.31 29.81 1.72
N THR A 154 -22.68 30.26 2.81
CA THR A 154 -21.21 30.25 2.96
C THR A 154 -20.67 28.82 2.95
N VAL A 155 -21.34 27.90 3.66
CA VAL A 155 -20.98 26.47 3.68
C VAL A 155 -21.14 25.86 2.29
N ALA A 156 -22.28 26.07 1.62
CA ALA A 156 -22.53 25.54 0.28
C ALA A 156 -21.50 26.04 -0.74
N THR A 157 -21.16 27.33 -0.69
CA THR A 157 -20.12 27.92 -1.56
C THR A 157 -18.75 27.27 -1.29
N SER A 158 -18.39 27.10 -0.01
CA SER A 158 -17.12 26.47 0.38
C SER A 158 -17.06 25.00 -0.04
N MET A 159 -18.15 24.25 0.14
CA MET A 159 -18.23 22.84 -0.26
C MET A 159 -18.17 22.68 -1.78
N GLN A 160 -18.82 23.56 -2.54
CA GLN A 160 -18.71 23.54 -4.00
C GLN A 160 -17.27 23.82 -4.45
N ALA A 161 -16.57 24.79 -3.83
CA ALA A 161 -15.17 25.06 -4.13
C ALA A 161 -14.26 23.84 -3.85
N ILE A 162 -14.51 23.09 -2.78
CA ILE A 162 -13.81 21.84 -2.47
C ILE A 162 -14.13 20.78 -3.53
N ALA A 163 -15.40 20.63 -3.92
CA ALA A 163 -15.80 19.69 -4.97
C ALA A 163 -15.09 20.00 -6.30
N ASP A 164 -15.07 21.26 -6.72
CA ASP A 164 -14.38 21.72 -7.93
C ASP A 164 -12.86 21.42 -7.87
N GLN A 165 -12.22 21.63 -6.71
CA GLN A 165 -10.81 21.28 -6.50
C GLN A 165 -10.57 19.77 -6.61
N LYS A 166 -11.46 18.94 -6.05
CA LYS A 166 -11.35 17.48 -6.14
C LYS A 166 -11.60 16.97 -7.56
N VAL A 167 -12.51 17.59 -8.31
CA VAL A 167 -12.69 17.31 -9.74
C VAL A 167 -11.41 17.64 -10.53
N LYS A 168 -10.76 18.77 -10.23
CA LYS A 168 -9.48 19.11 -10.86
C LYS A 168 -8.39 18.08 -10.52
N ALA A 169 -8.24 17.72 -9.25
CA ALA A 169 -7.27 16.71 -8.82
C ALA A 169 -7.50 15.35 -9.50
N LYS A 170 -8.77 14.96 -9.69
CA LYS A 170 -9.14 13.77 -10.46
C LYS A 170 -8.71 13.85 -11.93
N GLU A 171 -8.92 14.97 -12.62
CA GLU A 171 -8.50 15.12 -14.02
C GLU A 171 -6.97 15.20 -14.16
N ASP A 172 -6.27 15.78 -13.18
CA ASP A 172 -4.81 15.76 -13.10
C ASP A 172 -4.30 14.32 -12.92
N ALA A 173 -4.84 13.56 -11.96
CA ALA A 173 -4.50 12.14 -11.73
C ALA A 173 -4.79 11.24 -12.94
N LYS A 174 -5.91 11.49 -13.65
CA LYS A 174 -6.24 10.81 -14.91
C LYS A 174 -5.16 11.04 -15.98
N THR A 175 -4.67 12.26 -16.08
CA THR A 175 -3.61 12.63 -17.03
C THR A 175 -2.30 11.96 -16.65
N SER A 176 -1.93 11.94 -15.36
CA SER A 176 -0.77 11.20 -14.85
C SER A 176 -0.86 9.71 -15.17
N ALA A 177 -2.02 9.07 -14.95
CA ALA A 177 -2.23 7.66 -15.28
C ALA A 177 -2.10 7.38 -16.79
N ALA A 178 -2.58 8.29 -17.64
CA ALA A 178 -2.44 8.16 -19.09
C ALA A 178 -0.98 8.29 -19.56
N THR A 179 -0.21 9.21 -18.97
CA THR A 179 1.23 9.35 -19.24
C THR A 179 2.00 8.12 -18.79
N ALA A 180 1.80 7.70 -17.53
CA ALA A 180 2.47 6.53 -16.97
C ALA A 180 2.13 5.25 -17.76
N LYS A 181 0.90 5.13 -18.27
CA LYS A 181 0.53 4.04 -19.19
C LYS A 181 1.40 4.01 -20.45
N SER A 182 1.57 5.15 -21.11
CA SER A 182 2.39 5.25 -22.33
C SER A 182 3.85 4.88 -22.06
N ASP A 183 4.39 5.31 -20.93
CA ASP A 183 5.76 4.98 -20.51
C ASP A 183 5.90 3.48 -20.23
N ALA A 184 4.92 2.89 -19.55
CA ALA A 184 4.88 1.47 -19.26
C ALA A 184 4.73 0.60 -20.51
N GLU A 185 3.88 0.99 -21.47
CA GLU A 185 3.74 0.31 -22.76
C GLU A 185 5.06 0.35 -23.56
N THR A 186 5.76 1.48 -23.54
CA THR A 186 7.07 1.64 -24.19
C THR A 186 8.10 0.71 -23.55
N ALA A 187 8.23 0.76 -22.22
CA ALA A 187 9.17 -0.07 -21.48
C ALA A 187 8.87 -1.57 -21.63
N ALA A 188 7.59 -1.96 -21.67
CA ALA A 188 7.16 -3.33 -21.95
C ALA A 188 7.60 -3.79 -23.35
N GLY A 189 7.43 -2.94 -24.37
CA GLY A 189 7.91 -3.20 -25.72
C GLY A 189 9.43 -3.36 -25.78
N ASP A 190 10.17 -2.50 -25.09
CA ASP A 190 11.63 -2.56 -25.00
C ASP A 190 12.11 -3.85 -24.31
N ALA A 191 11.46 -4.27 -23.22
CA ALA A 191 11.78 -5.53 -22.54
C ALA A 191 11.52 -6.75 -23.43
N GLN A 192 10.42 -6.77 -24.18
CA GLN A 192 10.13 -7.85 -25.14
C GLN A 192 11.17 -7.90 -26.28
N ASN A 193 11.56 -6.74 -26.79
CA ASN A 193 12.61 -6.62 -27.81
C ASN A 193 13.98 -7.07 -27.26
N ALA A 194 14.29 -6.74 -26.01
CA ALA A 194 15.51 -7.18 -25.33
C ALA A 194 15.57 -8.71 -25.23
N VAL A 195 14.46 -9.38 -24.85
CA VAL A 195 14.40 -10.86 -24.81
C VAL A 195 14.79 -11.48 -26.16
N ALA A 196 14.21 -10.98 -27.27
CA ALA A 196 14.50 -11.49 -28.61
C ALA A 196 15.94 -11.19 -29.06
N THR A 197 16.43 -9.97 -28.77
CA THR A 197 17.76 -9.50 -29.13
C THR A 197 18.84 -10.27 -28.38
N THR A 198 18.75 -10.34 -27.06
CA THR A 198 19.68 -11.08 -26.19
C THR A 198 19.76 -12.56 -26.58
N ARG A 199 18.63 -13.20 -26.91
CA ARG A 199 18.62 -14.59 -27.39
C ARG A 199 19.47 -14.77 -28.65
N THR A 200 19.33 -13.87 -29.62
CA THR A 200 20.07 -13.91 -30.89
C THR A 200 21.55 -13.61 -30.68
N ASN A 201 21.86 -12.55 -29.94
CA ASN A 201 23.24 -12.15 -29.63
C ASN A 201 23.98 -13.25 -28.88
N ARG A 202 23.35 -13.83 -27.84
CA ARG A 202 23.92 -14.94 -27.07
C ARG A 202 24.26 -16.13 -27.97
N GLN A 203 23.38 -16.52 -28.89
CA GLN A 203 23.65 -17.64 -29.80
C GLN A 203 24.85 -17.37 -30.72
N ASN A 204 24.98 -16.15 -31.24
CA ASN A 204 26.11 -15.73 -32.06
C ASN A 204 27.43 -15.69 -31.27
N LEU A 205 27.40 -15.19 -30.04
CA LEU A 205 28.57 -15.12 -29.16
C LEU A 205 29.04 -16.52 -28.75
N ILE A 206 28.12 -17.43 -28.40
CA ILE A 206 28.45 -18.82 -28.08
C ILE A 206 29.04 -19.54 -29.30
N THR A 207 28.52 -19.27 -30.51
CA THR A 207 29.08 -19.86 -31.74
C THR A 207 30.53 -19.42 -31.97
N GLN A 208 30.84 -18.15 -31.73
CA GLN A 208 32.21 -17.63 -31.82
C GLN A 208 33.12 -18.22 -30.74
N LEU A 209 32.65 -18.32 -29.49
CA LEU A 209 33.37 -18.96 -28.40
C LEU A 209 33.68 -20.42 -28.71
N ALA A 210 32.70 -21.16 -29.22
CA ALA A 210 32.85 -22.56 -29.59
C ALA A 210 33.95 -22.73 -30.66
N ALA A 211 33.96 -21.86 -31.67
CA ALA A 211 34.99 -21.86 -32.70
C ALA A 211 36.39 -21.53 -32.12
N GLN A 212 36.50 -20.51 -31.27
CA GLN A 212 37.79 -20.11 -30.67
C GLN A 212 38.35 -21.15 -29.69
N ARG A 213 37.49 -21.89 -29.00
CA ARG A 213 37.85 -22.95 -28.06
C ARG A 213 37.95 -24.33 -28.71
N ASN A 214 37.71 -24.44 -30.01
CA ASN A 214 37.67 -25.70 -30.75
C ASN A 214 36.74 -26.74 -30.08
N THR A 215 35.54 -26.30 -29.69
CA THR A 215 34.51 -27.09 -29.02
C THR A 215 33.19 -27.03 -29.79
N THR A 216 32.16 -27.76 -29.35
CA THR A 216 30.83 -27.70 -29.94
C THR A 216 30.01 -26.56 -29.32
N VAL A 217 29.07 -26.00 -30.10
CA VAL A 217 28.11 -24.98 -29.61
C VAL A 217 27.32 -25.50 -28.41
N GLU A 218 26.95 -26.77 -28.40
CA GLU A 218 26.20 -27.37 -27.29
C GLU A 218 27.02 -27.40 -25.99
N LEU A 219 28.28 -27.84 -26.06
CA LEU A 219 29.15 -27.90 -24.89
C LEU A 219 29.48 -26.50 -24.37
N GLU A 220 29.76 -25.55 -25.27
CA GLU A 220 29.99 -24.16 -24.91
C GLU A 220 28.73 -23.52 -24.29
N THR A 221 27.54 -23.82 -24.82
CA THR A 221 26.27 -23.36 -24.21
C THR A 221 26.13 -23.86 -22.77
N LYS A 222 26.39 -25.14 -22.53
CA LYS A 222 26.32 -25.73 -21.18
C LYS A 222 27.33 -25.08 -20.24
N TYR A 223 28.56 -24.86 -20.70
CA TYR A 223 29.59 -24.18 -19.93
C TYR A 223 29.19 -22.74 -19.56
N GLN A 224 28.74 -21.95 -20.54
CA GLN A 224 28.33 -20.56 -20.29
C GLN A 224 27.10 -20.47 -19.38
N ASN A 225 26.14 -21.40 -19.49
CA ASN A 225 25.02 -21.49 -18.55
C ASN A 225 25.49 -21.79 -17.12
N GLN A 226 26.48 -22.68 -16.96
CA GLN A 226 27.04 -23.02 -15.65
C GLN A 226 27.78 -21.81 -15.03
N VAL A 227 28.62 -21.14 -15.81
CA VAL A 227 29.36 -19.94 -15.34
C VAL A 227 28.39 -18.83 -14.90
N GLU A 228 27.33 -18.60 -15.67
CA GLU A 228 26.31 -17.62 -15.32
C GLU A 228 25.55 -18.01 -14.05
N ALA A 229 25.18 -19.29 -13.91
CA ALA A 229 24.52 -19.80 -12.71
C ALA A 229 25.41 -19.70 -11.45
N GLU A 230 26.69 -20.03 -11.56
CA GLU A 230 27.67 -19.90 -10.47
C GLU A 230 27.92 -18.44 -10.08
N ARG A 231 27.94 -17.52 -11.06
CA ARG A 231 28.01 -16.07 -10.81
C ARG A 231 26.78 -15.62 -10.03
N LYS A 232 25.58 -15.91 -10.54
CA LYS A 232 24.31 -15.56 -9.88
C LYS A 232 24.20 -16.15 -8.48
N ALA A 233 24.58 -17.41 -8.29
CA ALA A 233 24.57 -18.04 -6.97
C ALA A 233 25.51 -17.35 -5.96
N ARG A 234 26.69 -16.87 -6.40
CA ARG A 234 27.60 -16.10 -5.54
C ARG A 234 27.04 -14.72 -5.18
N GLU A 235 26.43 -14.04 -6.15
CA GLU A 235 25.77 -12.75 -5.93
C GLU A 235 24.58 -12.89 -4.98
N GLU A 236 23.74 -13.90 -5.18
CA GLU A 236 22.60 -14.20 -4.29
C GLU A 236 23.04 -14.60 -2.88
N ALA A 237 24.12 -15.38 -2.73
CA ALA A 237 24.64 -15.71 -1.40
C ALA A 237 25.15 -14.46 -0.65
N ALA A 238 25.80 -13.54 -1.37
CA ALA A 238 26.21 -12.25 -0.80
C ALA A 238 25.00 -11.38 -0.45
N ALA A 239 24.00 -11.33 -1.33
CA ALA A 239 22.76 -10.59 -1.10
C ALA A 239 21.95 -11.18 0.06
N GLN A 240 21.90 -12.49 0.21
CA GLN A 240 21.23 -13.17 1.33
C GLN A 240 21.86 -12.80 2.67
N ALA A 241 23.20 -12.75 2.74
CA ALA A 241 23.90 -12.28 3.94
C ALA A 241 23.57 -10.81 4.26
N ALA A 242 23.50 -9.95 3.24
CA ALA A 242 23.13 -8.55 3.40
C ALA A 242 21.65 -8.37 3.83
N ALA A 243 20.73 -9.12 3.21
CA ALA A 243 19.31 -9.11 3.53
C ALA A 243 19.05 -9.60 4.96
N LYS A 244 19.77 -10.65 5.40
CA LYS A 244 19.71 -11.12 6.78
C LYS A 244 20.13 -10.02 7.76
N ALA A 245 21.26 -9.36 7.50
CA ALA A 245 21.71 -8.24 8.34
C ALA A 245 20.72 -7.07 8.36
N ALA A 246 20.09 -6.76 7.23
CA ALA A 246 19.05 -5.73 7.14
C ALA A 246 17.78 -6.14 7.91
N SER A 247 17.37 -7.40 7.85
CA SER A 247 16.23 -7.94 8.59
C SER A 247 16.47 -7.95 10.10
N GLU A 248 17.66 -8.33 10.55
CA GLU A 248 18.03 -8.27 11.97
C GLU A 248 17.97 -6.85 12.51
N LYS A 249 18.45 -5.86 11.72
CA LYS A 249 18.33 -4.45 12.06
C LYS A 249 16.86 -4.01 12.14
N ALA A 250 16.05 -4.40 11.17
CA ALA A 250 14.60 -4.14 11.15
C ALA A 250 13.88 -4.73 12.37
N SER A 251 14.20 -5.97 12.74
CA SER A 251 13.72 -6.64 13.95
C SER A 251 14.07 -5.86 15.22
N ALA A 252 15.30 -5.38 15.34
CA ALA A 252 15.73 -4.58 16.49
C ALA A 252 15.00 -3.22 16.58
N GLU A 253 14.86 -2.51 15.45
CA GLU A 253 14.13 -1.25 15.37
C GLU A 253 12.64 -1.44 15.76
N ARG A 254 12.01 -2.53 15.31
CA ARG A 254 10.63 -2.87 15.68
C ARG A 254 10.51 -3.14 17.18
N ALA A 255 11.41 -3.93 17.75
CA ALA A 255 11.41 -4.23 19.18
C ALA A 255 11.57 -2.95 20.03
N GLN A 256 12.42 -2.02 19.59
CA GLN A 256 12.56 -0.72 20.25
C GLN A 256 11.25 0.09 20.21
N LYS A 257 10.62 0.22 19.03
CA LYS A 257 9.33 0.93 18.89
C LYS A 257 8.25 0.32 19.78
N GLN A 258 8.20 -1.00 19.90
CA GLN A 258 7.25 -1.69 20.78
C GLN A 258 7.52 -1.41 22.26
N ALA A 259 8.79 -1.37 22.68
CA ALA A 259 9.17 -1.02 24.06
C ALA A 259 8.83 0.44 24.40
N GLU A 260 9.04 1.37 23.46
CA GLU A 260 8.65 2.78 23.60
C GLU A 260 7.13 2.95 23.70
N GLN A 261 6.35 2.22 22.89
CA GLN A 261 4.88 2.23 23.00
C GLN A 261 4.38 1.63 24.32
N ALA A 262 5.01 0.56 24.81
CA ALA A 262 4.66 -0.07 26.08
C ALA A 262 4.95 0.83 27.29
N THR A 263 5.97 1.69 27.20
CA THR A 263 6.32 2.66 28.26
C THR A 263 5.50 3.95 28.19
N ALA A 264 4.82 4.21 27.07
CA ALA A 264 3.97 5.39 26.87
C ALA A 264 2.50 5.18 27.26
N GLN A 265 2.04 3.93 27.50
CA GLN A 265 0.71 3.68 28.08
C GLN A 265 0.72 3.91 29.60
N PRO A 266 -0.18 4.75 30.17
CA PRO A 266 -0.26 4.93 31.62
C PRO A 266 -0.63 3.60 32.29
N GLN A 267 0.19 3.15 33.24
CA GLN A 267 -0.16 2.02 34.11
C GLN A 267 -1.45 2.36 34.86
N GLU A 268 -2.57 1.74 34.49
CA GLU A 268 -3.73 1.69 35.35
C GLU A 268 -3.34 1.02 36.67
N SER A 269 -3.60 1.75 37.74
CA SER A 269 -3.23 1.50 39.13
C SER A 269 -3.54 0.06 39.60
N THR A 270 -2.50 -0.70 39.92
CA THR A 270 -2.60 -1.78 40.93
C THR A 270 -2.36 -1.19 42.33
N PRO A 271 -3.11 -1.58 43.38
CA PRO A 271 -3.00 -0.96 44.70
C PRO A 271 -1.69 -1.35 45.39
N ALA A 272 -1.06 -0.37 46.04
CA ALA A 272 0.22 -0.49 46.73
C ALA A 272 0.19 -1.48 47.92
N PRO A 273 1.25 -2.29 48.12
CA PRO A 273 1.49 -2.96 49.40
C PRO A 273 1.91 -1.94 50.47
N GLN A 274 1.21 -1.90 51.59
CA GLN A 274 1.58 -1.08 52.75
C GLN A 274 2.92 -1.55 53.33
N GLU A 275 3.91 -0.65 53.37
CA GLU A 275 5.15 -0.83 54.13
C GLU A 275 4.88 -0.66 55.63
N GLN A 276 5.12 -1.73 56.40
CA GLN A 276 5.13 -1.69 57.86
C GLN A 276 6.59 -1.70 58.32
N SER A 277 7.05 -0.55 58.83
CA SER A 277 8.41 -0.33 59.34
C SER A 277 8.65 -1.10 60.64
N SER A 278 9.85 -1.68 60.77
CA SER A 278 10.32 -2.38 61.96
C SER A 278 11.57 -1.71 62.53
N GLN A 279 11.50 -1.17 63.74
CA GLN A 279 12.67 -0.94 64.62
C GLN A 279 12.29 -1.22 66.10
N PRO A 280 13.25 -1.56 66.98
CA PRO A 280 13.06 -2.63 67.97
C PRO A 280 12.95 -2.22 69.46
N SER A 281 12.10 -2.96 70.21
CA SER A 281 12.15 -3.47 71.62
C SER A 281 12.42 -2.54 72.84
N PRO A 282 12.08 -2.94 74.11
CA PRO A 282 11.20 -4.02 74.61
C PRO A 282 10.27 -3.62 75.80
N GLY A 283 9.23 -4.42 76.07
CA GLY A 283 8.77 -4.67 77.45
C GLY A 283 7.26 -4.66 77.73
N HIS A 284 6.83 -5.75 78.38
CA HIS A 284 5.61 -5.92 79.21
C HIS A 284 4.30 -6.32 78.53
N ARG A 285 4.16 -7.65 78.36
CA ARG A 285 3.25 -8.57 79.09
C ARG A 285 1.78 -8.14 79.34
N ALA A 286 0.89 -9.06 78.92
CA ALA A 286 -0.47 -9.40 79.39
C ALA A 286 -1.56 -9.10 78.33
N SER A 287 -2.15 -10.14 77.71
CA SER A 287 -3.48 -10.74 78.03
C SER A 287 -4.62 -9.72 77.93
N ALA A 288 -5.78 -9.98 77.34
CA ALA A 288 -6.38 -11.09 76.62
C ALA A 288 -7.75 -10.56 76.08
N GLN A 289 -8.45 -11.40 75.30
CA GLN A 289 -9.91 -11.39 75.07
C GLN A 289 -10.51 -10.49 73.96
N GLU A 290 -10.76 -11.16 72.82
CA GLU A 290 -12.06 -11.29 72.12
C GLU A 290 -13.33 -11.17 73.00
N PRO A 291 -14.57 -11.14 72.45
CA PRO A 291 -15.06 -10.57 71.18
C PRO A 291 -16.49 -9.93 71.31
N ALA A 292 -17.13 -9.66 70.16
CA ALA A 292 -18.59 -9.57 69.92
C ALA A 292 -19.25 -8.22 70.31
N THR A 293 -20.33 -7.69 69.71
CA THR A 293 -21.21 -7.95 68.55
C THR A 293 -22.27 -6.82 68.53
N THR A 294 -22.86 -6.55 67.37
CA THR A 294 -24.29 -6.24 67.11
C THR A 294 -24.97 -4.88 67.44
N SER A 295 -25.77 -4.46 66.44
CA SER A 295 -27.14 -3.85 66.50
C SER A 295 -27.34 -2.33 66.42
N GLN A 296 -27.93 -1.89 65.28
CA GLN A 296 -29.20 -1.12 65.05
C GLN A 296 -29.73 -0.10 66.10
N PRO A 297 -30.72 0.81 65.82
CA PRO A 297 -31.60 0.99 64.63
C PRO A 297 -31.96 2.44 64.18
N GLU A 298 -32.80 2.51 63.13
CA GLU A 298 -33.76 3.54 62.60
C GLU A 298 -34.82 3.97 63.68
N PRO A 299 -35.68 5.05 63.59
CA PRO A 299 -36.58 5.53 62.49
C PRO A 299 -36.73 7.08 62.36
N GLU A 300 -37.50 7.75 61.48
CA GLU A 300 -38.94 7.65 61.12
C GLU A 300 -39.28 8.35 59.77
N ALA A 301 -40.43 7.96 59.22
CA ALA A 301 -41.08 8.45 58.00
C ALA A 301 -42.16 9.50 58.29
N VAL A 302 -42.49 10.33 57.29
CA VAL A 302 -43.81 10.94 57.09
C VAL A 302 -44.14 10.97 55.59
N ASP A 303 -45.32 10.44 55.28
CA ASP A 303 -45.97 10.32 53.97
C ASP A 303 -46.88 11.53 53.67
N GLU A 304 -47.45 11.52 52.44
CA GLU A 304 -48.53 12.36 51.86
C GLU A 304 -48.04 13.63 51.10
N GLU A 305 -48.41 13.96 49.86
CA GLU A 305 -49.50 13.51 48.98
C GLU A 305 -49.25 13.94 47.51
N GLU A 306 -49.46 13.00 46.60
CA GLU A 306 -49.99 13.07 45.23
C GLU A 306 -50.03 14.40 44.41
N ALA A 307 -49.25 14.46 43.32
CA ALA A 307 -49.64 15.07 42.04
C ALA A 307 -48.73 14.59 40.88
N ALA A 308 -49.32 13.98 39.85
CA ALA A 308 -48.70 13.74 38.55
C ALA A 308 -49.74 13.96 37.44
N PRO A 309 -49.39 14.17 36.16
CA PRO A 309 -48.12 14.61 35.57
C PRO A 309 -48.32 15.80 34.59
N ALA A 310 -47.25 16.53 34.24
CA ALA A 310 -47.20 17.34 33.03
C ALA A 310 -46.07 16.82 32.13
N PRO A 311 -46.30 16.64 30.81
CA PRO A 311 -45.40 15.91 29.94
C PRO A 311 -44.12 16.71 29.68
N SER A 312 -42.99 16.08 29.99
CA SER A 312 -41.69 16.50 29.50
C SER A 312 -41.66 16.34 27.97
N PRO A 313 -41.18 17.32 27.19
CA PRO A 313 -41.04 17.16 25.75
C PRO A 313 -40.06 16.00 25.48
N GLU A 314 -40.51 15.11 24.61
CA GLU A 314 -39.80 13.97 24.07
C GLU A 314 -38.45 14.40 23.48
N PRO A 315 -37.32 13.76 23.83
CA PRO A 315 -36.08 13.98 23.11
C PRO A 315 -36.31 13.51 21.68
N ALA A 316 -36.02 14.37 20.71
CA ALA A 316 -35.99 14.01 19.30
C ALA A 316 -35.20 12.69 19.12
N PRO A 317 -35.64 11.78 18.24
CA PRO A 317 -34.91 10.55 17.99
C PRO A 317 -33.49 10.91 17.57
N SER A 318 -32.53 10.60 18.45
CA SER A 318 -31.12 10.59 18.10
C SER A 318 -31.00 9.71 16.87
N SER A 319 -30.58 10.30 15.76
CA SER A 319 -30.13 9.56 14.59
C SER A 319 -29.24 8.43 15.08
N GLU A 320 -29.64 7.20 14.77
CA GLU A 320 -28.88 5.98 15.05
C GLU A 320 -27.45 6.22 14.55
N PRO A 321 -26.42 6.02 15.39
CA PRO A 321 -25.05 6.12 14.93
C PRO A 321 -24.90 5.12 13.78
N ALA A 322 -24.35 5.59 12.65
CA ALA A 322 -23.99 4.70 11.55
C ALA A 322 -23.26 3.48 12.13
N PRO A 323 -23.61 2.25 11.71
CA PRO A 323 -23.00 1.05 12.24
C PRO A 323 -21.48 1.22 12.16
N ALA A 324 -20.80 1.07 13.30
CA ALA A 324 -19.36 1.02 13.33
C ALA A 324 -18.90 -0.01 12.27
N PRO A 325 -17.86 0.29 11.48
CA PRO A 325 -17.35 -0.67 10.51
C PRO A 325 -17.11 -1.99 11.24
N GLU A 326 -17.66 -3.08 10.70
CA GLU A 326 -17.46 -4.41 11.26
C GLU A 326 -15.95 -4.62 11.51
N PRO A 327 -15.55 -5.14 12.68
CA PRO A 327 -14.16 -5.48 12.91
C PRO A 327 -13.72 -6.42 11.78
N ALA A 328 -12.65 -6.02 11.07
CA ALA A 328 -12.10 -6.82 9.98
C ALA A 328 -11.97 -8.28 10.46
N PRO A 329 -12.42 -9.27 9.67
CA PRO A 329 -12.44 -10.65 10.11
C PRO A 329 -11.05 -11.03 10.60
N SER A 330 -10.97 -11.57 11.81
CA SER A 330 -9.72 -12.03 12.40
C SER A 330 -9.05 -12.99 11.40
N ARG A 331 -7.89 -12.58 10.89
CA ARG A 331 -7.22 -13.20 9.77
C ARG A 331 -6.62 -14.53 10.22
N SER A 332 -7.45 -15.55 10.16
CA SER A 332 -7.09 -16.94 10.40
C SER A 332 -6.06 -17.39 9.36
N GLY A 333 -5.13 -18.28 9.73
CA GLY A 333 -4.18 -18.93 8.80
C GLY A 333 -4.82 -19.60 7.59
N ASN A 334 -6.16 -19.69 7.54
CA ASN A 334 -6.95 -20.04 6.36
C ASN A 334 -6.75 -19.10 5.16
N ALA A 335 -6.56 -17.79 5.38
CA ALA A 335 -6.41 -16.83 4.28
C ALA A 335 -5.11 -17.06 3.49
N ALA A 336 -3.98 -17.19 4.20
CA ALA A 336 -2.69 -17.51 3.61
C ALA A 336 -2.70 -18.84 2.84
N SER A 337 -3.25 -19.91 3.43
CA SER A 337 -3.33 -21.22 2.74
C SER A 337 -4.24 -21.18 1.51
N THR A 338 -5.33 -20.43 1.57
CA THR A 338 -6.25 -20.24 0.43
C THR A 338 -5.57 -19.46 -0.69
N ALA A 339 -4.87 -18.37 -0.35
CA ALA A 339 -4.12 -17.57 -1.31
C ALA A 339 -3.00 -18.38 -1.97
N ILE A 340 -2.23 -19.14 -1.21
CA ILE A 340 -1.21 -20.04 -1.78
C ILE A 340 -1.85 -21.07 -2.72
N SER A 341 -2.96 -21.69 -2.32
CA SER A 341 -3.65 -22.68 -3.15
C SER A 341 -4.18 -22.07 -4.45
N ALA A 342 -4.73 -20.85 -4.39
CA ALA A 342 -5.17 -20.11 -5.56
C ALA A 342 -3.98 -19.77 -6.48
N ALA A 343 -2.88 -19.24 -5.92
CA ALA A 343 -1.66 -18.91 -6.65
C ALA A 343 -1.08 -20.13 -7.39
N MET A 344 -1.04 -21.29 -6.73
CA MET A 344 -0.60 -22.55 -7.34
C MET A 344 -1.45 -22.96 -8.55
N GLY A 345 -2.74 -22.62 -8.55
CA GLY A 345 -3.65 -22.83 -9.67
C GLY A 345 -3.31 -22.01 -10.93
N TYR A 346 -2.52 -20.94 -10.78
CA TYR A 346 -2.08 -20.09 -11.89
C TYR A 346 -0.72 -20.50 -12.47
N ILE A 347 -0.05 -21.54 -11.96
CA ILE A 347 1.22 -22.01 -12.52
C ILE A 347 1.07 -22.26 -14.03
N GLY A 348 1.98 -21.69 -14.82
CA GLY A 348 1.94 -21.76 -16.28
C GLY A 348 1.17 -20.64 -16.96
N THR A 349 0.42 -19.81 -16.24
CA THR A 349 -0.19 -18.58 -16.80
C THR A 349 0.91 -17.64 -17.29
N PRO A 350 0.84 -17.13 -18.53
CA PRO A 350 1.84 -16.21 -19.05
C PRO A 350 1.91 -14.89 -18.27
N TYR A 351 3.12 -14.33 -18.18
CA TYR A 351 3.26 -12.96 -17.72
C TYR A 351 2.67 -11.99 -18.74
N VAL A 352 1.79 -11.11 -18.27
CA VAL A 352 1.23 -10.01 -19.06
C VAL A 352 1.29 -8.76 -18.18
N TRP A 353 1.85 -7.69 -18.75
CA TRP A 353 1.89 -6.37 -18.11
C TRP A 353 0.50 -5.91 -17.69
N ALA A 354 0.35 -5.41 -16.45
CA ALA A 354 -0.93 -5.06 -15.84
C ALA A 354 -1.96 -6.21 -15.87
N GLY A 355 -1.50 -7.46 -15.91
CA GLY A 355 -2.35 -8.65 -16.01
C GLY A 355 -2.96 -9.03 -14.66
N GLU A 356 -4.27 -9.26 -14.64
CA GLU A 356 -5.04 -9.60 -13.43
C GLU A 356 -5.98 -10.80 -13.63
N SER A 357 -5.69 -11.70 -14.58
CA SER A 357 -6.60 -12.83 -14.86
C SER A 357 -5.90 -14.09 -15.37
N ALA A 358 -6.63 -15.19 -15.53
CA ALA A 358 -6.09 -16.45 -16.03
C ALA A 358 -5.51 -16.36 -17.46
N SER A 359 -5.84 -15.33 -18.25
CA SER A 359 -5.24 -15.09 -19.57
C SER A 359 -3.86 -14.43 -19.49
N GLY A 360 -3.49 -13.87 -18.35
CA GLY A 360 -2.22 -13.20 -18.12
C GLY A 360 -2.16 -12.49 -16.78
N LEU A 361 -1.04 -12.62 -16.09
CA LEU A 361 -0.81 -12.03 -14.76
C LEU A 361 0.51 -11.25 -14.73
N ASP A 362 0.55 -10.14 -14.00
CA ASP A 362 1.79 -9.59 -13.48
C ASP A 362 1.97 -9.92 -11.99
N CYS A 363 3.03 -9.39 -11.38
CA CYS A 363 3.44 -9.75 -10.02
C CYS A 363 2.37 -9.39 -8.98
N SER A 364 1.90 -8.14 -8.98
CA SER A 364 0.87 -7.64 -8.06
C SER A 364 -0.54 -8.11 -8.44
N GLY A 365 -0.79 -8.42 -9.71
CA GLY A 365 -2.02 -9.06 -10.16
C GLY A 365 -2.15 -10.49 -9.63
N LEU A 366 -1.06 -11.28 -9.64
CA LEU A 366 -1.04 -12.62 -9.04
C LEU A 366 -1.37 -12.59 -7.55
N THR A 367 -0.76 -11.70 -6.78
CA THR A 367 -1.04 -11.58 -5.34
C THR A 367 -2.48 -11.13 -5.10
N MET A 368 -2.96 -10.14 -5.86
CA MET A 368 -4.33 -9.63 -5.79
C MET A 368 -5.36 -10.73 -6.02
N VAL A 369 -5.29 -11.47 -7.14
CA VAL A 369 -6.29 -12.51 -7.43
C VAL A 369 -6.21 -13.68 -6.45
N SER A 370 -5.01 -13.99 -5.95
CA SER A 370 -4.80 -15.06 -4.98
C SER A 370 -5.43 -14.73 -3.63
N TYR A 371 -5.20 -13.52 -3.12
CA TYR A 371 -5.77 -13.05 -1.86
C TYR A 371 -7.26 -12.71 -1.96
N ALA A 372 -7.74 -12.30 -3.15
CA ALA A 372 -9.17 -12.14 -3.40
C ALA A 372 -9.93 -13.46 -3.23
N ALA A 373 -9.34 -14.60 -3.60
CA ALA A 373 -9.92 -15.93 -3.35
C ALA A 373 -10.04 -16.26 -1.85
N ALA A 374 -9.24 -15.60 -1.01
CA ALA A 374 -9.29 -15.68 0.45
C ALA A 374 -10.18 -14.59 1.09
N GLY A 375 -10.83 -13.74 0.29
CA GLY A 375 -11.63 -12.61 0.77
C GLY A 375 -10.82 -11.40 1.23
N VAL A 376 -9.53 -11.35 0.92
CA VAL A 376 -8.63 -10.21 1.22
C VAL A 376 -8.48 -9.38 -0.04
N TYR A 377 -8.88 -8.11 0.02
CA TYR A 377 -8.67 -7.15 -1.05
C TYR A 377 -7.23 -6.64 -1.02
N LEU A 378 -6.60 -6.61 -2.19
CA LEU A 378 -5.32 -5.94 -2.42
C LEU A 378 -5.46 -5.02 -3.62
N THR A 379 -4.80 -3.87 -3.55
CA THR A 379 -4.69 -2.96 -4.69
C THR A 379 -3.79 -3.59 -5.75
N HIS A 380 -4.10 -3.41 -7.03
CA HIS A 380 -3.25 -3.88 -8.13
C HIS A 380 -2.02 -2.98 -8.27
N SER A 381 -1.11 -3.00 -7.29
CA SER A 381 0.21 -2.37 -7.33
C SER A 381 1.07 -2.96 -6.21
N SER A 382 2.27 -3.46 -6.51
CA SER A 382 3.17 -3.98 -5.48
C SER A 382 3.62 -2.88 -4.51
N ARG A 383 3.73 -1.64 -4.97
CA ARG A 383 4.06 -0.49 -4.12
C ARG A 383 2.98 -0.20 -3.09
N VAL A 384 1.70 -0.28 -3.50
CA VAL A 384 0.57 -0.08 -2.59
C VAL A 384 0.42 -1.27 -1.65
N GLN A 385 0.50 -2.50 -2.17
CA GLN A 385 0.42 -3.74 -1.38
C GLN A 385 1.46 -3.81 -0.24
N TYR A 386 2.62 -3.18 -0.40
CA TYR A 386 3.63 -3.07 0.65
C TYR A 386 3.13 -2.36 1.94
N GLY A 387 2.04 -1.58 1.83
CA GLY A 387 1.38 -0.87 2.92
C GLY A 387 0.03 -1.44 3.35
N GLU A 388 -0.49 -2.50 2.71
CA GLU A 388 -1.84 -3.03 2.94
C GLU A 388 -1.94 -4.10 4.07
N GLY A 389 -0.82 -4.41 4.72
CA GLY A 389 -0.75 -5.36 5.82
C GLY A 389 0.31 -5.02 6.86
N ASP A 390 0.56 -5.98 7.77
CA ASP A 390 1.57 -5.81 8.81
C ASP A 390 2.95 -6.08 8.24
N GLN A 391 3.82 -5.08 8.24
CA GLN A 391 5.23 -5.29 7.89
C GLN A 391 5.89 -6.16 8.96
N VAL A 392 6.43 -7.30 8.55
CA VAL A 392 7.19 -8.23 9.39
C VAL A 392 8.62 -8.30 8.89
N PRO A 393 9.64 -8.34 9.76
CA PRO A 393 11.02 -8.56 9.32
C PRO A 393 11.12 -9.79 8.43
N LEU A 394 11.92 -9.72 7.36
CA LEU A 394 12.02 -10.78 6.35
C LEU A 394 12.43 -12.15 6.94
N ASP A 395 13.26 -12.16 7.99
CA ASP A 395 13.65 -13.36 8.73
C ASP A 395 12.52 -13.99 9.58
N ALA A 396 11.43 -13.25 9.79
CA ALA A 396 10.20 -13.70 10.42
C ALA A 396 9.08 -14.02 9.41
N ALA A 397 9.39 -14.01 8.10
CA ALA A 397 8.44 -14.32 7.05
C ALA A 397 7.89 -15.76 7.18
N GLN A 398 6.60 -15.91 6.94
CA GLN A 398 5.85 -17.16 7.00
C GLN A 398 5.18 -17.44 5.66
N PRO A 399 4.87 -18.72 5.33
CA PRO A 399 4.12 -19.04 4.13
C PRO A 399 2.84 -18.20 4.04
N GLY A 400 2.69 -17.49 2.92
CA GLY A 400 1.60 -16.55 2.65
C GLY A 400 2.08 -15.11 2.64
N ASP A 401 3.08 -14.73 3.44
CA ASP A 401 3.56 -13.36 3.48
C ASP A 401 4.02 -12.90 2.09
N LEU A 402 3.74 -11.64 1.78
CA LEU A 402 4.20 -11.02 0.54
C LEU A 402 5.63 -10.53 0.70
N VAL A 403 6.49 -10.85 -0.26
CA VAL A 403 7.89 -10.43 -0.31
C VAL A 403 8.11 -9.51 -1.52
N PHE A 404 8.97 -8.50 -1.37
CA PHE A 404 9.05 -7.38 -2.30
C PHE A 404 10.49 -7.08 -2.72
N TRP A 405 10.67 -6.57 -3.93
CA TRP A 405 11.96 -6.11 -4.45
C TRP A 405 11.89 -4.66 -4.90
N SER A 406 12.95 -3.92 -4.59
CA SER A 406 13.09 -2.49 -4.89
C SER A 406 14.42 -2.20 -5.56
N SER A 407 14.42 -1.23 -6.49
CA SER A 407 15.61 -0.78 -7.20
C SER A 407 16.52 0.12 -6.34
N ASP A 408 15.97 0.74 -5.30
CA ASP A 408 16.67 1.68 -4.42
C ASP A 408 16.46 1.41 -2.91
N GLY A 409 15.72 0.35 -2.57
CA GLY A 409 15.38 -0.01 -1.19
C GLY A 409 14.25 0.80 -0.58
N SER A 410 13.60 1.69 -1.35
CA SER A 410 12.42 2.45 -0.94
C SER A 410 11.13 1.76 -1.41
N GLN A 411 10.00 2.10 -0.78
CA GLN A 411 8.67 1.65 -1.22
C GLN A 411 8.32 2.16 -2.62
N SER A 412 8.69 3.40 -2.95
CA SER A 412 8.50 3.96 -4.30
C SER A 412 9.36 3.27 -5.36
N GLY A 413 10.48 2.67 -4.98
CA GLY A 413 11.33 1.88 -5.88
C GLY A 413 10.90 0.43 -6.04
N ILE A 414 9.85 -0.03 -5.35
CA ILE A 414 9.34 -1.40 -5.47
C ILE A 414 8.85 -1.63 -6.90
N TYR A 415 9.32 -2.74 -7.48
CA TYR A 415 9.00 -3.16 -8.85
C TYR A 415 8.51 -4.61 -8.92
N HIS A 416 8.62 -5.38 -7.84
CA HIS A 416 8.19 -6.78 -7.84
C HIS A 416 7.64 -7.20 -6.48
N VAL A 417 6.66 -8.10 -6.52
CA VAL A 417 6.10 -8.79 -5.35
C VAL A 417 5.91 -10.28 -5.66
N ALA A 418 6.04 -11.12 -4.64
CA ALA A 418 5.76 -12.55 -4.72
C ALA A 418 5.12 -13.05 -3.40
N ILE A 419 4.50 -14.23 -3.44
CA ILE A 419 3.98 -14.90 -2.23
C ILE A 419 5.05 -15.86 -1.72
N TYR A 420 5.49 -15.68 -0.48
CA TYR A 420 6.44 -16.58 0.17
C TYR A 420 5.78 -17.92 0.49
N LEU A 421 6.48 -19.02 0.24
CA LEU A 421 5.95 -20.38 0.45
C LEU A 421 6.62 -21.11 1.63
N GLY A 422 7.59 -20.47 2.28
CA GLY A 422 8.49 -21.14 3.24
C GLY A 422 9.68 -21.80 2.54
N ASP A 423 10.59 -22.34 3.33
CA ASP A 423 11.76 -23.11 2.87
C ASP A 423 12.58 -22.41 1.78
N ASP A 424 12.68 -21.08 1.87
CA ASP A 424 13.41 -20.24 0.90
C ASP A 424 12.83 -20.32 -0.53
N THR A 425 11.52 -20.54 -0.65
CA THR A 425 10.79 -20.61 -1.91
C THR A 425 9.64 -19.61 -1.97
N MET A 426 9.28 -19.24 -3.21
CA MET A 426 8.21 -18.29 -3.50
C MET A 426 7.48 -18.65 -4.79
N ILE A 427 6.25 -18.18 -4.93
CA ILE A 427 5.50 -18.19 -6.19
C ILE A 427 5.38 -16.77 -6.74
N GLU A 428 5.67 -16.62 -8.03
CA GLU A 428 5.72 -15.32 -8.71
C GLU A 428 5.14 -15.39 -10.11
N ALA A 429 4.65 -14.24 -10.60
CA ALA A 429 4.54 -13.94 -12.03
C ALA A 429 5.76 -13.07 -12.39
N PRO A 430 6.83 -13.66 -12.97
CA PRO A 430 8.16 -13.05 -12.95
C PRO A 430 8.30 -11.84 -13.88
N THR A 431 8.27 -12.06 -15.20
CA THR A 431 8.52 -11.01 -16.21
C THR A 431 8.19 -11.54 -17.61
N PHE A 432 8.37 -10.71 -18.65
CA PHE A 432 8.06 -11.01 -20.04
C PHE A 432 8.73 -12.30 -20.55
N GLY A 433 7.96 -13.09 -21.31
CA GLY A 433 8.43 -14.36 -21.89
C GLY A 433 8.48 -15.53 -20.90
N MET A 434 8.00 -15.31 -19.69
CA MET A 434 7.96 -16.32 -18.63
C MET A 434 6.52 -16.51 -18.13
N THR A 435 6.32 -17.60 -17.39
CA THR A 435 5.01 -17.94 -16.80
C THR A 435 5.09 -17.91 -15.29
N VAL A 436 3.93 -17.85 -14.63
CA VAL A 436 3.81 -18.08 -13.20
C VAL A 436 4.50 -19.39 -12.82
N ARG A 437 5.32 -19.35 -11.77
CA ARG A 437 6.16 -20.47 -11.33
C ARG A 437 6.50 -20.39 -9.86
N VAL A 438 6.88 -21.54 -9.31
CA VAL A 438 7.61 -21.62 -8.04
C VAL A 438 9.11 -21.51 -8.31
N THR A 439 9.82 -20.72 -7.52
CA THR A 439 11.27 -20.54 -7.60
C THR A 439 11.87 -20.35 -6.21
N SER A 440 13.19 -20.52 -6.09
CA SER A 440 13.94 -20.07 -4.91
C SER A 440 13.80 -18.56 -4.72
N MET A 441 13.81 -18.14 -3.46
CA MET A 441 13.84 -16.75 -3.05
C MET A 441 15.06 -16.04 -3.66
N ARG A 442 14.86 -14.81 -4.12
CA ARG A 442 15.93 -13.91 -4.55
C ARG A 442 16.17 -12.86 -3.49
N TYR A 443 17.42 -12.63 -3.14
CA TYR A 443 17.79 -11.67 -2.10
C TYR A 443 18.37 -10.37 -2.66
N SER A 444 18.89 -10.40 -3.88
CA SER A 444 19.33 -9.17 -4.54
C SER A 444 18.16 -8.19 -4.69
N GLY A 445 18.24 -7.02 -4.06
CA GLY A 445 17.20 -5.99 -4.09
C GLY A 445 15.96 -6.28 -3.23
N VAL A 446 15.96 -7.32 -2.39
CA VAL A 446 14.81 -7.63 -1.53
C VAL A 446 14.62 -6.56 -0.45
N MET A 447 13.37 -6.23 -0.15
CA MET A 447 13.01 -5.34 0.96
C MET A 447 13.27 -6.03 2.31
N PRO A 448 13.64 -5.26 3.36
CA PRO A 448 13.94 -5.82 4.69
C PRO A 448 12.70 -6.31 5.45
N TYR A 449 11.50 -6.01 4.95
CA TYR A 449 10.24 -6.48 5.51
C TYR A 449 9.42 -7.22 4.44
N ALA A 450 8.77 -8.31 4.86
CA ALA A 450 7.64 -8.89 4.18
C ALA A 450 6.33 -8.26 4.69
N VAL A 451 5.22 -8.47 4.00
CA VAL A 451 3.89 -8.03 4.44
C VAL A 451 3.03 -9.23 4.78
N ARG A 452 2.58 -9.28 6.03
CA ARG A 452 1.62 -10.27 6.52
C ARG A 452 0.21 -9.73 6.39
N LEU A 453 -0.62 -10.49 5.67
CA LEU A 453 -1.96 -10.07 5.30
C LEU A 453 -3.05 -10.50 6.24
#